data_AF-A0A0J7ZDP0-F1
#
_entry.id   AF-A0A0J7ZDP0-F1
#
_cell.length_a   1.000
_cell.length_b   1.000
_cell.length_c   1.000
_cell.angle_alpha   90.00
_cell.angle_beta   90.00
_cell.angle_gamma   90.00
#
_symmetry.space_group_name_H-M   'P 1'
#
loop_
_entity.id
_entity.type
_entity.pdbx_description
1 polymer ?
#
loop_
_entity_poly.entity_id
_entity_poly.type
_entity_poly.pdbx_seq_one_letter_code
_entity_poly.pdbx_strand_id
1 'polypeptide(L)'
;MRRLLGDGRSAVSVAFRIDCCLCRKDIPLAGDVIALDAEWQRRYPNMRGTLACERCVIDYGWNCCTTTGGAFIDGHIAAPEDVVDVDSWSHLLERGTHRALVMGHPRSGLIQGAEPYLRWRADYKNTLPDVAATLREALTEWEAQNGSAGTGLATAG
;
A
#
# COMPACT_ATOMS: atom_id res chain seq x y z
N MET A 1 -2.17 42.24 -27.73
CA MET A 1 -2.02 40.98 -28.49
C MET A 1 -0.87 40.15 -27.92
N ARG A 2 -1.16 39.16 -27.06
CA ARG A 2 -0.29 38.00 -26.83
C ARG A 2 -1.21 36.79 -26.65
N ARG A 3 -1.09 35.85 -27.58
CA ARG A 3 -1.84 34.59 -27.61
C ARG A 3 -1.41 33.71 -26.44
N LEU A 4 -2.34 33.33 -25.59
CA LEU A 4 -2.24 32.14 -24.75
C LEU A 4 -2.71 30.95 -25.62
N LEU A 5 -1.76 30.29 -26.29
CA LEU A 5 -1.98 29.00 -26.94
C LEU A 5 -1.07 28.00 -26.23
N GLY A 6 -1.65 26.92 -25.69
CA GLY A 6 -0.86 25.87 -25.05
C GLY A 6 -1.66 24.87 -24.24
N ASP A 7 -2.57 24.18 -24.91
CA ASP A 7 -3.10 22.84 -24.60
C ASP A 7 -3.75 22.58 -23.23
N GLY A 8 -5.07 22.82 -23.20
CA GLY A 8 -6.02 22.17 -22.30
C GLY A 8 -6.18 20.67 -22.58
N ARG A 9 -5.07 19.91 -22.61
CA ARG A 9 -5.15 18.46 -22.36
C ARG A 9 -5.42 18.31 -20.87
N SER A 10 -6.71 18.26 -20.54
CA SER A 10 -7.20 17.73 -19.28
C SER A 10 -6.42 16.44 -19.00
N ALA A 11 -5.61 16.45 -17.95
CA ALA A 11 -4.83 15.29 -17.55
C ALA A 11 -5.83 14.20 -17.22
N VAL A 12 -6.05 13.26 -18.15
CA VAL A 12 -6.96 12.14 -17.94
C VAL A 12 -6.41 11.35 -16.77
N SER A 13 -7.06 11.46 -15.61
CA SER A 13 -6.69 10.66 -14.45
C SER A 13 -7.11 9.21 -14.72
N VAL A 14 -6.17 8.28 -14.57
CA VAL A 14 -6.47 6.85 -14.67
C VAL A 14 -7.22 6.41 -13.40
N ALA A 15 -8.37 5.76 -13.60
CA ALA A 15 -9.11 5.15 -12.50
C ALA A 15 -8.36 3.91 -12.00
N PHE A 16 -8.27 3.75 -10.69
CA PHE A 16 -7.70 2.58 -10.05
C PHE A 16 -8.39 2.35 -8.70
N ARG A 17 -8.24 1.13 -8.18
CA ARG A 17 -8.66 0.75 -6.83
C ARG A 17 -7.48 0.06 -6.15
N ILE A 18 -7.48 0.09 -4.83
CA ILE A 18 -6.55 -0.72 -4.05
C ILE A 18 -7.32 -1.55 -3.03
N ASP A 19 -6.91 -2.80 -2.87
CA ASP A 19 -7.44 -3.69 -1.84
C ASP A 19 -6.74 -3.43 -0.50
N CYS A 20 -7.48 -3.45 0.61
CA CYS A 20 -6.89 -3.40 1.94
C CYS A 20 -5.96 -4.60 2.18
N CYS A 21 -4.75 -4.33 2.70
CA CYS A 21 -3.76 -5.38 2.99
C CYS A 21 -4.24 -6.39 4.03
N LEU A 22 -5.15 -6.01 4.94
CA LEU A 22 -5.72 -6.85 5.99
C LEU A 22 -6.98 -7.60 5.53
N CYS A 23 -8.03 -6.89 5.09
CA CYS A 23 -9.33 -7.52 4.80
C CYS A 23 -9.58 -7.86 3.33
N ARG A 24 -8.69 -7.49 2.41
CA ARG A 24 -8.78 -7.78 0.96
C ARG A 24 -9.94 -7.13 0.23
N LYS A 25 -10.65 -6.21 0.87
CA LYS A 25 -11.72 -5.44 0.24
C LYS A 25 -11.15 -4.16 -0.34
N ASP A 26 -11.77 -3.68 -1.42
CA ASP A 26 -11.52 -2.34 -1.97
C ASP A 26 -11.55 -1.29 -0.85
N ILE A 27 -10.52 -0.46 -0.78
CA ILE A 27 -10.52 0.73 0.07
C ILE A 27 -11.37 1.81 -0.63
N PRO A 28 -12.47 2.30 -0.01
CA PRO A 28 -13.31 3.32 -0.63
C PRO A 28 -12.52 4.58 -0.97
N LEU A 29 -12.71 5.14 -2.18
CA LEU A 29 -11.97 6.34 -2.64
C LEU A 29 -12.17 7.58 -1.76
N ALA A 30 -13.28 7.65 -1.02
CA ALA A 30 -13.58 8.73 -0.09
C ALA A 30 -12.96 8.52 1.30
N GLY A 31 -12.38 7.35 1.57
CA GLY A 31 -11.74 7.02 2.84
C GLY A 31 -10.23 7.21 2.80
N ASP A 32 -9.64 7.38 3.98
CA ASP A 32 -8.19 7.40 4.14
C ASP A 32 -7.58 6.01 3.95
N VAL A 33 -6.37 6.02 3.42
CA VAL A 33 -5.45 4.89 3.36
C VAL A 33 -4.38 5.08 4.43
N ILE A 34 -4.05 4.02 5.14
CA ILE A 34 -3.04 4.03 6.20
C ILE A 34 -1.89 3.10 5.79
N ALA A 35 -0.66 3.60 5.80
CA ALA A 35 0.53 2.79 5.61
C ALA A 35 0.95 2.17 6.95
N LEU A 36 1.15 0.86 6.92
CA LEU A 36 1.58 0.05 8.07
C LEU A 36 3.06 -0.33 7.92
N ASP A 37 3.76 -0.47 9.05
CA ASP A 37 5.16 -0.87 9.05
C ASP A 37 5.35 -2.40 9.15
N ALA A 38 6.60 -2.81 9.37
CA ALA A 38 6.98 -4.21 9.49
C ALA A 38 6.40 -4.90 10.75
N GLU A 39 6.05 -4.15 11.80
CA GLU A 39 5.46 -4.72 13.01
C GLU A 39 4.06 -5.27 12.72
N TRP A 40 3.28 -4.53 11.95
CA TRP A 40 2.00 -5.02 11.44
C TRP A 40 2.16 -6.26 10.57
N GLN A 41 3.14 -6.29 9.65
CA GLN A 41 3.39 -7.46 8.81
C GLN A 41 3.78 -8.69 9.63
N ARG A 42 4.55 -8.52 10.72
CA ARG A 42 4.92 -9.60 11.63
C ARG A 42 3.71 -10.16 12.37
N ARG A 43 2.81 -9.30 12.87
CA ARG A 43 1.58 -9.71 13.57
C ARG A 43 0.55 -10.33 12.62
N TYR A 44 0.51 -9.87 11.38
CA TYR A 44 -0.43 -10.33 10.35
C TYR A 44 0.35 -10.81 9.11
N PRO A 45 0.99 -11.99 9.19
CA PRO A 45 1.86 -12.49 8.12
C PRO A 45 1.11 -12.73 6.80
N ASN A 46 -0.22 -12.84 6.87
CA ASN A 46 -1.08 -12.99 5.72
C ASN A 46 -1.45 -11.64 5.04
N MET A 47 -0.92 -10.50 5.49
CA MET A 47 -1.07 -9.22 4.77
C MET A 47 -0.46 -9.30 3.36
N ARG A 48 -1.01 -8.56 2.38
CA ARG A 48 -0.32 -8.35 1.09
C ARG A 48 -0.19 -6.86 0.86
N GLY A 49 1.05 -6.40 0.72
CA GLY A 49 1.37 -4.98 0.80
C GLY A 49 1.17 -4.43 2.21
N THR A 50 1.19 -3.12 2.32
CA THR A 50 1.17 -2.40 3.61
C THR A 50 0.10 -1.33 3.71
N LEU A 51 -0.76 -1.17 2.69
CA LEU A 51 -1.81 -0.14 2.68
C LEU A 51 -3.13 -0.70 3.22
N ALA A 52 -3.61 -0.18 4.34
CA ALA A 52 -4.83 -0.63 5.01
C ALA A 52 -5.96 0.40 4.92
N CYS A 53 -7.21 -0.06 5.00
CA CYS A 53 -8.34 0.81 5.26
C CYS A 53 -8.41 1.16 6.75
N GLU A 54 -8.88 2.37 7.06
CA GLU A 54 -9.01 2.86 8.43
C GLU A 54 -9.79 1.91 9.34
N ARG A 55 -10.91 1.35 8.86
CA ARG A 55 -11.71 0.40 9.63
C ARG A 55 -10.89 -0.79 10.11
N CYS A 56 -10.06 -1.39 9.26
CA CYS A 56 -9.24 -2.52 9.68
C CYS A 56 -8.16 -2.09 10.67
N VAL A 57 -7.55 -0.93 10.49
CA VAL A 57 -6.55 -0.44 11.46
C VAL A 57 -7.18 -0.23 12.83
N ILE A 58 -8.42 0.29 12.89
CA ILE A 58 -9.18 0.42 14.14
C ILE A 58 -9.54 -0.97 14.69
N ASP A 59 -10.27 -1.79 13.93
CA ASP A 59 -10.80 -3.08 14.39
C ASP A 59 -9.68 -4.03 14.86
N TYR A 60 -8.57 -4.09 14.12
CA TYR A 60 -7.42 -4.91 14.49
C TYR A 60 -6.56 -4.23 15.56
N GLY A 61 -6.32 -2.93 15.46
CA GLY A 61 -5.46 -2.21 16.41
C GLY A 61 -6.01 -2.19 17.84
N TRP A 62 -7.34 -2.19 18.00
CA TRP A 62 -8.01 -2.26 19.30
C TRP A 62 -8.09 -3.67 19.90
N ASN A 63 -8.07 -4.72 19.08
CA ASN A 63 -8.34 -6.08 19.56
C ASN A 63 -7.11 -7.01 19.54
N CYS A 64 -6.00 -6.59 18.92
CA CYS A 64 -4.88 -7.49 18.62
C CYS A 64 -3.98 -7.87 19.79
N CYS A 65 -4.04 -7.11 20.89
CA CYS A 65 -3.13 -7.31 22.02
C CYS A 65 -3.81 -8.03 23.21
N THR A 66 -4.97 -8.65 22.99
CA THR A 66 -5.81 -9.22 24.06
C THR A 66 -5.57 -10.70 24.37
N THR A 67 -4.73 -11.39 23.60
CA THR A 67 -4.52 -12.84 23.79
C THR A 67 -3.07 -13.20 24.10
N THR A 68 -2.91 -13.90 25.21
CA THR A 68 -1.72 -14.60 25.77
C THR A 68 -0.95 -15.51 24.79
N GLY A 69 -1.37 -15.63 23.52
CA GLY A 69 -0.79 -16.51 22.51
C GLY A 69 0.01 -15.83 21.39
N GLY A 70 0.17 -14.50 21.41
CA GLY A 70 0.92 -13.76 20.38
C GLY A 70 2.05 -12.96 21.02
N ALA A 71 3.24 -13.55 21.09
CA ALA A 71 4.41 -12.92 21.68
C ALA A 71 4.70 -11.56 20.99
N PHE A 72 4.74 -10.50 21.79
CA PHE A 72 5.17 -9.19 21.35
C PHE A 72 6.63 -9.19 20.86
N ILE A 73 7.16 -8.07 20.35
CA ILE A 73 8.62 -7.96 20.14
C ILE A 73 9.34 -8.22 21.46
N ASP A 74 10.54 -8.78 21.39
CA ASP A 74 11.44 -8.79 22.53
C ASP A 74 11.67 -7.34 22.97
N GLY A 75 11.30 -7.00 24.21
CA GLY A 75 11.31 -5.63 24.74
C GLY A 75 9.95 -4.91 24.80
N HIS A 76 8.87 -5.51 24.30
CA HIS A 76 7.52 -4.95 24.51
C HIS A 76 7.04 -5.20 25.94
N ILE A 77 6.42 -4.17 26.53
CA ILE A 77 5.75 -4.28 27.83
C ILE A 77 4.26 -4.41 27.55
N ALA A 78 3.75 -5.63 27.66
CA ALA A 78 2.32 -5.87 27.53
C ALA A 78 1.54 -5.00 28.51
N ALA A 79 0.40 -4.44 28.07
CA ALA A 79 -0.52 -3.84 29.03
C ALA A 79 -1.03 -4.92 30.02
N PRO A 80 -1.46 -4.52 31.22
CA PRO A 80 -2.08 -5.43 32.18
C PRO A 80 -3.22 -6.24 31.58
N GLU A 81 -3.44 -7.44 32.13
CA GLU A 81 -4.54 -8.33 31.75
C GLU A 81 -5.88 -7.68 32.07
N ASP A 82 -6.58 -7.15 31.05
CA ASP A 82 -7.84 -6.37 31.07
C ASP A 82 -7.74 -4.95 30.48
N VAL A 83 -6.52 -4.50 30.16
CA VAL A 83 -6.27 -3.21 29.51
C VAL A 83 -6.09 -3.41 28.02
N VAL A 84 -6.76 -2.56 27.22
CA VAL A 84 -6.52 -2.51 25.77
C VAL A 84 -5.11 -1.98 25.53
N ASP A 85 -4.25 -2.82 24.98
CA ASP A 85 -2.93 -2.41 24.49
C ASP A 85 -3.06 -1.92 23.04
N VAL A 86 -2.82 -0.61 22.87
CA VAL A 86 -2.97 0.14 21.61
C VAL A 86 -1.62 0.36 20.91
N ASP A 87 -0.57 -0.39 21.29
CA ASP A 87 0.80 -0.23 20.78
C ASP A 87 0.90 -0.23 19.25
N SER A 88 0.07 -1.03 18.58
CA SER A 88 -0.01 -1.09 17.11
C SER A 88 -0.31 0.26 16.43
N TRP A 89 -0.87 1.24 17.15
CA TRP A 89 -1.11 2.60 16.62
C TRP A 89 0.16 3.45 16.54
N SER A 90 1.19 3.12 17.31
CA SER A 90 2.51 3.75 17.17
C SER A 90 3.25 3.28 15.90
N HIS A 91 2.76 2.21 15.29
CA HIS A 91 3.30 1.55 14.09
C HIS A 91 2.56 1.92 12.80
N LEU A 92 1.85 3.05 12.80
CA LEU A 92 1.28 3.67 11.60
C LEU A 92 2.31 4.63 11.02
N LEU A 93 2.75 4.38 9.77
CA LEU A 93 3.76 5.22 9.12
C LEU A 93 3.15 6.53 8.64
N GLU A 94 2.06 6.43 7.88
CA GLU A 94 1.44 7.56 7.19
C GLU A 94 -0.07 7.35 7.04
N ARG A 95 -0.80 8.46 6.86
CA ARG A 95 -2.24 8.49 6.56
C ARG A 95 -2.50 9.48 5.44
N GLY A 96 -3.37 9.13 4.49
CA GLY A 96 -3.80 10.06 3.45
C GLY A 96 -4.56 9.43 2.29
N THR A 97 -4.62 10.14 1.17
CA THR A 97 -5.37 9.72 -0.02
C THR A 97 -4.74 8.52 -0.73
N HIS A 98 -5.55 7.74 -1.47
CA HIS A 98 -5.08 6.65 -2.33
C HIS A 98 -3.90 7.02 -3.21
N ARG A 99 -3.98 8.18 -3.86
CA ARG A 99 -2.94 8.65 -4.78
C ARG A 99 -1.63 8.92 -4.04
N ALA A 100 -1.70 9.63 -2.92
CA ALA A 100 -0.52 9.95 -2.12
C ALA A 100 0.16 8.67 -1.62
N LEU A 101 -0.61 7.76 -1.02
CA LEU A 101 -0.07 6.55 -0.39
C LEU A 101 0.45 5.54 -1.41
N VAL A 102 -0.20 5.40 -2.56
CA VAL A 102 0.31 4.55 -3.64
C VAL A 102 1.61 5.12 -4.23
N MET A 103 1.77 6.44 -4.33
CA MET A 103 3.03 7.03 -4.77
C MET A 103 4.14 6.90 -3.73
N GLY A 104 3.82 7.03 -2.43
CA GLY A 104 4.77 6.85 -1.33
C GLY A 104 5.19 5.40 -1.11
N HIS A 105 4.30 4.45 -1.40
CA HIS A 105 4.52 3.02 -1.23
C HIS A 105 4.19 2.23 -2.52
N PRO A 106 4.96 2.43 -3.60
CA PRO A 106 4.60 1.90 -4.92
C PRO A 106 4.60 0.38 -4.98
N ARG A 107 5.51 -0.31 -4.28
CA ARG A 107 5.54 -1.78 -4.19
C ARG A 107 4.25 -2.33 -3.59
N SER A 108 3.79 -1.75 -2.47
CA SER A 108 2.51 -2.09 -1.86
C SER A 108 1.34 -1.75 -2.77
N GLY A 109 1.38 -0.59 -3.43
CA GLY A 109 0.39 -0.20 -4.43
C GLY A 109 0.24 -1.22 -5.56
N LEU A 110 1.35 -1.74 -6.11
CA LEU A 110 1.34 -2.76 -7.17
C LEU A 110 0.68 -4.06 -6.71
N ILE A 111 1.11 -4.57 -5.56
CA ILE A 111 0.55 -5.78 -4.94
C ILE A 111 -0.96 -5.65 -4.71
N GLN A 112 -1.43 -4.44 -4.44
CA GLN A 112 -2.80 -4.13 -4.03
C GLN A 112 -3.67 -3.60 -5.17
N GLY A 113 -3.18 -3.57 -6.42
CA GLY A 113 -4.01 -3.29 -7.61
C GLY A 113 -3.84 -1.91 -8.26
N ALA A 114 -2.86 -1.10 -7.81
CA ALA A 114 -2.65 0.25 -8.32
C ALA A 114 -1.80 0.36 -9.60
N GLU A 115 -1.48 -0.76 -10.25
CA GLU A 115 -0.60 -0.80 -11.41
C GLU A 115 -0.96 0.20 -12.52
N PRO A 116 -2.23 0.33 -12.97
CA PRO A 116 -2.57 1.28 -14.05
C PRO A 116 -2.24 2.74 -13.69
N TYR A 117 -2.43 3.12 -12.43
CA TYR A 117 -2.12 4.46 -11.94
C TYR A 117 -0.62 4.69 -11.83
N LEU A 118 0.12 3.70 -11.33
CA LEU A 118 1.58 3.79 -11.18
C LEU A 118 2.29 3.87 -12.53
N ARG A 119 1.88 3.07 -13.52
CA ARG A 119 2.38 3.18 -14.91
C ARG A 119 2.11 4.56 -15.50
N TRP A 120 0.86 5.02 -15.43
CA TRP A 120 0.51 6.36 -15.92
C TRP A 120 1.32 7.46 -15.24
N ARG A 121 1.51 7.36 -13.92
CA ARG A 121 2.23 8.37 -13.16
C ARG A 121 3.73 8.38 -13.47
N ALA A 122 4.34 7.22 -13.69
CA ALA A 122 5.75 7.09 -14.07
C ALA A 122 6.07 7.81 -15.40
N ASP A 123 5.14 7.78 -16.35
CA ASP A 123 5.32 8.38 -17.68
C ASP A 123 4.70 9.78 -17.83
N TYR A 124 4.02 10.28 -16.80
CA TYR A 124 3.37 11.57 -16.86
C TYR A 124 4.41 12.71 -16.86
N LYS A 125 4.30 13.60 -17.86
CA LYS A 125 5.27 14.68 -18.12
C LYS A 125 5.56 15.65 -16.96
N ASN A 126 4.65 15.76 -15.98
CA ASN A 126 4.83 16.63 -14.81
C ASN A 126 5.10 15.83 -13.52
N THR A 127 5.46 14.57 -13.61
CA THR A 127 5.98 13.81 -12.47
C THR A 127 7.43 14.22 -12.25
N LEU A 128 7.82 14.50 -11.01
CA LEU A 128 9.20 14.86 -10.67
C LEU A 128 10.14 13.70 -11.08
N PRO A 129 11.33 13.98 -11.64
CA PRO A 129 12.23 12.94 -12.14
C PRO A 129 12.53 11.83 -11.12
N ASP A 130 12.82 12.20 -9.87
CA ASP A 130 13.14 11.23 -8.81
C ASP A 130 11.94 10.35 -8.47
N VAL A 131 10.74 10.94 -8.40
CA VAL A 131 9.50 10.17 -8.20
C VAL A 131 9.29 9.21 -9.36
N ALA A 132 9.44 9.68 -10.61
CA ALA A 132 9.29 8.82 -11.78
C ALA A 132 10.32 7.67 -11.80
N ALA A 133 11.56 7.91 -11.38
CA ALA A 133 12.58 6.87 -11.25
C ALA A 133 12.18 5.81 -10.22
N THR A 134 11.77 6.21 -9.01
CA THR A 134 11.27 5.29 -7.98
C THR A 134 10.08 4.46 -8.45
N LEU A 135 9.15 5.08 -9.19
CA LEU A 135 7.99 4.34 -9.74
C LEU A 135 8.40 3.31 -10.79
N ARG A 136 9.34 3.65 -11.68
CA ARG A 136 9.85 2.73 -12.70
C ARG A 136 10.65 1.58 -12.11
N GLU A 137 11.45 1.85 -11.07
CA GLU A 137 12.16 0.82 -10.32
C GLU A 137 11.18 -0.20 -9.72
N ALA A 138 10.17 0.28 -9.00
CA ALA A 138 9.14 -0.59 -8.41
C ALA A 138 8.37 -1.40 -9.47
N LEU A 139 8.04 -0.81 -10.62
CA LEU A 139 7.41 -1.51 -11.75
C LEU A 139 8.32 -2.59 -12.34
N THR A 140 9.61 -2.30 -12.52
CA THR A 140 10.59 -3.25 -13.07
C THR A 140 10.74 -4.47 -12.17
N GLU A 141 10.85 -4.26 -10.86
CA GLU A 141 10.92 -5.35 -9.88
C GLU A 141 9.66 -6.21 -9.89
N TRP A 142 8.48 -5.57 -9.93
CA TRP A 142 7.19 -6.25 -9.98
C TRP A 142 7.02 -7.10 -11.25
N GLU A 143 7.43 -6.56 -12.40
CA GLU A 143 7.43 -7.28 -13.68
C GLU A 143 8.38 -8.48 -13.65
N ALA A 144 9.58 -8.34 -13.08
CA ALA A 144 10.52 -9.45 -12.94
C ALA A 144 9.95 -10.59 -12.08
N GLN A 145 9.25 -10.25 -11.00
CA GLN A 145 8.58 -11.22 -10.13
C GLN A 145 7.42 -11.94 -10.83
N ASN A 146 6.59 -11.23 -11.58
CA ASN A 146 5.44 -11.82 -12.27
C ASN A 146 5.79 -12.52 -13.58
N GLY A 147 6.81 -12.06 -14.30
CA GLY A 147 7.33 -12.70 -15.50
C GLY A 147 7.96 -14.07 -15.21
N SER A 148 8.58 -14.23 -14.03
CA SER A 148 9.18 -15.49 -13.59
C SER A 148 8.14 -16.57 -13.25
N ALA A 149 6.91 -16.18 -12.86
CA ALA A 149 5.82 -17.10 -12.58
C ALA A 149 5.13 -17.64 -13.87
N GLY A 150 5.28 -16.96 -15.00
CA GLY A 150 4.65 -17.34 -16.28
C GLY A 150 5.40 -18.41 -17.09
N THR A 151 6.69 -18.63 -16.83
CA THR A 151 7.55 -19.50 -17.65
C THR A 151 7.64 -20.95 -17.15
N GLY A 152 6.99 -21.29 -16.03
CA GLY A 152 7.07 -22.60 -15.40
C GLY A 152 6.07 -23.67 -15.89
N LEU A 153 5.15 -23.33 -16.81
CA LEU A 153 4.09 -24.24 -17.27
C LEU A 153 4.20 -24.58 -18.76
N ALA A 154 5.37 -25.03 -19.20
CA ALA A 154 5.55 -25.63 -20.52
C ALA A 154 6.68 -26.66 -20.51
N THR A 155 6.43 -27.85 -19.94
CA THR A 155 7.02 -29.13 -20.37
C THR A 155 6.52 -30.28 -19.49
N ALA A 156 5.58 -31.05 -20.04
CA ALA A 156 5.48 -32.49 -19.80
C ALA A 156 4.77 -33.07 -21.02
N GLY A 157 5.57 -33.62 -21.93
CA GLY A 157 5.13 -34.55 -22.96
C GLY A 157 5.07 -35.97 -22.43
#